data_AF-A0A235FHA5-F1
#
_entry.id   AF-A0A235FHA5-F1
#
_cell.length_a   1.000
_cell.length_b   1.000
_cell.length_c   1.000
_cell.angle_alpha   90.00
_cell.angle_beta   90.00
_cell.angle_gamma   90.00
#
_symmetry.space_group_name_H-M   'P 1'
#
loop_
_entity.id
_entity.type
_entity.pdbx_description
1 polymer ?
#
loop_
_entity_poly.entity_id
_entity_poly.type
_entity_poly.pdbx_seq_one_letter_code
_entity_poly.pdbx_strand_id
1 'polypeptide(L)'
;MTALTLRSSVLNGHVEHPALRHITPARGPTRPSDAVKPPPRDTYPGMHFTALHRLLGYQPGPITDEMIDDAVTAGLSETADLDWKSELPPTSGLTKSDFPKDIAAMANNGGGIIVYGIKEDQSRATGRCDVGELTENHERTIRSAAVTAITPSVFGLDIVPIGEASNQVVAIIVGPSVDSPHLIYRDEYFGAPIRNDADTVWMNERQLELMYRARFDERRHAHDALDHLYEEQVSGRDTGNRAWIIAVAHPRVPALTQTRPTLADAQGMFDAANSHTYTTTGRSPLGSVYCQNLRPGLRRWIAPNGADNDPTRWREAWASIHHNGSVTLAAGDRRTTRNRHSPCSRSRRFRSRRARGRRPHGPGPRRRQTIRNERIRNACRHRMDRRHTPDHPNR
;
A
#
# COMPACT_ATOMS: atom_id res chain seq x y z
N MET A 1 8.78 -4.15 -4.62
CA MET A 1 7.52 -4.06 -3.83
C MET A 1 7.23 -2.59 -3.51
N THR A 2 6.23 -1.97 -4.13
CA THR A 2 5.83 -0.59 -3.78
C THR A 2 4.91 -0.64 -2.57
N ALA A 3 5.35 -0.09 -1.43
CA ALA A 3 4.48 0.05 -0.27
C ALA A 3 3.33 1.02 -0.64
N LEU A 4 2.10 0.50 -0.68
CA LEU A 4 0.91 1.28 -1.06
C LEU A 4 0.13 1.61 0.21
N THR A 5 -0.21 2.88 0.42
CA THR A 5 -1.18 3.25 1.47
C THR A 5 -2.56 3.36 0.82
N LEU A 6 -3.52 2.61 1.35
CA LEU A 6 -4.89 2.53 0.85
C LEU A 6 -5.86 3.17 1.84
N ARG A 7 -6.71 4.09 1.36
CA ARG A 7 -7.89 4.54 2.09
C ARG A 7 -9.13 4.19 1.27
N SER A 8 -10.02 3.39 1.87
CA SER A 8 -11.33 3.09 1.32
C SER A 8 -12.40 3.43 2.35
N SER A 9 -13.49 4.03 1.89
CA SER A 9 -14.65 4.30 2.73
C SER A 9 -15.92 4.02 1.96
N VAL A 10 -16.88 3.39 2.62
CA VAL A 10 -18.27 3.37 2.17
C VAL A 10 -18.98 4.50 2.90
N LEU A 11 -19.35 5.55 2.17
CA LEU A 11 -20.07 6.67 2.77
C LEU A 11 -21.54 6.30 2.97
N ASN A 12 -21.89 6.00 4.23
CA ASN A 12 -23.26 5.75 4.69
C ASN A 12 -23.58 6.69 5.86
N GLY A 13 -24.67 7.45 5.80
CA GLY A 13 -25.16 8.23 6.94
C GLY A 13 -25.49 7.34 8.14
N HIS A 14 -25.03 7.73 9.33
CA HIS A 14 -25.17 7.06 10.64
C HIS A 14 -26.54 6.39 10.89
N VAL A 15 -26.55 5.09 11.27
CA VAL A 15 -27.45 4.49 12.29
C VAL A 15 -26.79 3.23 12.89
N GLU A 16 -26.87 3.07 14.22
CA GLU A 16 -26.42 1.91 15.02
C GLU A 16 -27.09 0.58 14.64
N HIS A 17 -26.35 -0.53 14.77
CA HIS A 17 -26.82 -1.90 14.54
C HIS A 17 -27.06 -2.65 15.87
N PRO A 18 -28.11 -3.49 15.95
CA PRO A 18 -28.07 -4.68 16.79
C PRO A 18 -28.17 -5.99 15.99
N ALA A 19 -27.31 -6.93 16.42
CA ALA A 19 -27.38 -8.40 16.40
C ALA A 19 -27.74 -9.17 15.10
N LEU A 20 -26.74 -9.88 14.59
CA LEU A 20 -26.81 -10.95 13.58
C LEU A 20 -27.55 -12.19 14.11
N ARG A 21 -28.44 -12.77 13.28
CA ARG A 21 -28.88 -14.17 13.40
C ARG A 21 -28.41 -14.97 12.19
N HIS A 22 -27.88 -16.16 12.48
CA HIS A 22 -27.37 -17.16 11.55
C HIS A 22 -28.39 -17.58 10.49
N ILE A 23 -27.95 -17.60 9.22
CA ILE A 23 -28.62 -18.31 8.12
C ILE A 23 -27.56 -19.16 7.42
N THR A 24 -27.84 -20.46 7.38
CA THR A 24 -27.04 -21.54 6.76
C THR A 24 -26.97 -21.39 5.23
N PRO A 25 -25.84 -21.67 4.55
CA PRO A 25 -25.76 -21.51 3.10
C PRO A 25 -26.31 -22.73 2.35
N ALA A 26 -27.13 -22.47 1.33
CA ALA A 26 -27.57 -23.45 0.35
C ALA A 26 -26.59 -23.49 -0.84
N ARG A 27 -26.44 -24.70 -1.41
CA ARG A 27 -25.56 -25.14 -2.52
C ARG A 27 -25.30 -24.10 -3.61
N GLY A 28 -24.02 -23.86 -3.90
CA GLY A 28 -23.55 -23.00 -4.99
C GLY A 28 -23.61 -23.68 -6.36
N PRO A 29 -23.68 -22.91 -7.46
CA PRO A 29 -23.52 -23.45 -8.81
C PRO A 29 -22.04 -23.52 -9.22
N THR A 30 -21.83 -24.41 -10.19
CA THR A 30 -20.60 -24.94 -10.79
C THR A 30 -19.56 -23.91 -11.26
N ARG A 31 -18.28 -24.22 -11.01
CA ARG A 31 -17.09 -23.50 -11.52
C ARG A 31 -17.06 -23.53 -13.06
N PRO A 32 -16.79 -22.41 -13.74
CA PRO A 32 -16.24 -22.46 -15.09
C PRO A 32 -14.76 -22.84 -14.99
N SER A 33 -14.41 -23.99 -15.55
CA SER A 33 -13.04 -24.32 -15.97
C SER A 33 -12.62 -23.35 -17.08
N ASP A 34 -11.32 -23.07 -17.17
CA ASP A 34 -10.66 -22.23 -18.17
C ASP A 34 -10.48 -20.75 -17.82
N ALA A 35 -10.25 -20.46 -16.53
CA ALA A 35 -9.46 -19.29 -16.17
C ALA A 35 -8.00 -19.57 -16.58
N VAL A 36 -7.54 -18.93 -17.66
CA VAL A 36 -6.12 -18.84 -18.01
C VAL A 36 -5.39 -18.40 -16.75
N LYS A 37 -4.57 -19.30 -16.18
CA LYS A 37 -3.75 -19.03 -15.01
C LYS A 37 -2.84 -17.85 -15.40
N PRO A 38 -2.90 -16.70 -14.72
CA PRO A 38 -1.99 -15.61 -15.01
C PRO A 38 -0.56 -16.14 -14.87
N PRO A 39 0.38 -15.67 -15.70
CA PRO A 39 1.78 -16.07 -15.58
C PRO A 39 2.25 -15.85 -14.13
N PRO A 40 3.10 -16.74 -13.59
CA PRO A 40 3.66 -16.56 -12.26
C PRO A 40 4.29 -15.17 -12.16
N ARG A 41 4.16 -14.53 -10.99
CA ARG A 41 4.55 -13.14 -10.72
C ARG A 41 6.04 -12.82 -10.96
N ASP A 42 6.82 -13.80 -11.40
CA ASP A 42 8.26 -13.75 -11.58
C ASP A 42 8.70 -13.45 -13.03
N THR A 43 7.76 -13.21 -13.97
CA THR A 43 8.10 -13.05 -15.42
C THR A 43 8.23 -11.62 -15.93
N TYR A 44 8.18 -10.60 -15.07
CA TYR A 44 8.72 -9.30 -15.49
C TYR A 44 10.22 -9.33 -15.17
N PRO A 45 11.13 -9.50 -16.15
CA PRO A 45 12.54 -9.25 -15.90
C PRO A 45 12.61 -7.85 -15.31
N GLY A 46 13.05 -7.77 -14.06
CA GLY A 46 12.91 -6.55 -13.28
C GLY A 46 13.59 -5.41 -14.04
N MET A 47 12.81 -4.41 -14.45
CA MET A 47 13.36 -3.17 -14.99
C MET A 47 13.98 -2.42 -13.83
N HIS A 48 15.26 -2.73 -13.56
CA HIS A 48 16.02 -2.07 -12.52
C HIS A 48 16.80 -0.92 -13.14
N PHE A 49 16.92 0.17 -12.38
CA PHE A 49 17.91 1.20 -12.66
C PHE A 49 18.82 1.27 -11.45
N THR A 50 20.01 0.71 -11.59
CA THR A 50 21.01 0.55 -10.51
C THR A 50 22.26 1.36 -10.81
N ALA A 51 23.18 1.42 -9.84
CA ALA A 51 24.48 2.04 -10.00
C ALA A 51 25.26 1.49 -11.21
N LEU A 52 25.15 0.18 -11.51
CA LEU A 52 25.79 -0.42 -12.69
C LEU A 52 25.33 0.24 -13.99
N HIS A 53 24.02 0.42 -14.15
CA HIS A 53 23.47 1.09 -15.33
C HIS A 53 23.97 2.52 -15.44
N ARG A 54 23.96 3.26 -14.32
CA ARG A 54 24.42 4.65 -14.26
C ARG A 54 25.91 4.80 -14.58
N LEU A 55 26.76 3.96 -14.02
CA LEU A 55 28.22 4.04 -14.16
C LEU A 55 28.69 3.57 -15.54
N LEU A 56 28.02 2.58 -16.13
CA LEU A 56 28.35 2.07 -17.46
C LEU A 56 27.62 2.82 -18.59
N GLY A 57 26.64 3.66 -18.27
CA GLY A 57 25.84 4.41 -19.26
C GLY A 57 24.74 3.60 -19.96
N TYR A 58 24.33 2.48 -19.37
CA TYR A 58 23.26 1.62 -19.89
C TYR A 58 21.87 2.17 -19.56
N GLN A 59 20.90 1.87 -20.42
CA GLN A 59 19.49 2.17 -20.15
C GLN A 59 18.91 1.25 -19.05
N PRO A 60 17.88 1.67 -18.31
CA PRO A 60 17.21 0.81 -17.33
C PRO A 60 16.79 -0.53 -17.94
N GLY A 61 17.09 -1.63 -17.26
CA GLY A 61 16.87 -2.97 -17.80
C GLY A 61 17.21 -4.09 -16.80
N PRO A 62 17.14 -5.35 -17.25
CA PRO A 62 17.68 -6.47 -16.49
C PRO A 62 19.20 -6.38 -16.41
N ILE A 63 19.77 -6.84 -15.31
CA ILE A 63 21.22 -6.94 -15.16
C ILE A 63 21.71 -8.15 -15.96
N THR A 64 22.59 -7.93 -16.92
CA THR A 64 23.10 -8.99 -17.81
C THR A 64 24.52 -9.38 -17.47
N ASP A 65 24.96 -10.51 -18.02
CA ASP A 65 26.33 -11.00 -17.84
C ASP A 65 27.36 -10.02 -18.44
N GLU A 66 27.06 -9.46 -19.61
CA GLU A 66 27.93 -8.49 -20.29
C GLU A 66 28.15 -7.23 -19.45
N MET A 67 27.12 -6.77 -18.71
CA MET A 67 27.26 -5.61 -17.83
C MET A 67 28.27 -5.87 -16.70
N ILE A 68 28.36 -7.10 -16.21
CA ILE A 68 29.33 -7.47 -15.18
C ILE A 68 30.75 -7.51 -15.77
N ASP A 69 30.92 -8.03 -16.98
CA ASP A 69 32.21 -8.01 -17.69
C ASP A 69 32.69 -6.60 -17.99
N ASP A 70 31.80 -5.72 -18.44
CA ASP A 70 32.09 -4.31 -18.68
C ASP A 70 32.48 -3.60 -17.37
N ALA A 71 31.80 -3.92 -16.26
CA ALA A 71 32.13 -3.36 -14.95
C ALA A 71 33.54 -3.74 -14.49
N VAL A 72 33.93 -5.00 -14.68
CA VAL A 72 35.28 -5.49 -14.37
C VAL A 72 36.31 -4.89 -15.31
N THR A 73 36.02 -4.83 -16.61
CA THR A 73 36.93 -4.28 -17.64
C THR A 73 37.18 -2.79 -17.43
N ALA A 74 36.14 -2.02 -17.09
CA ALA A 74 36.27 -0.62 -16.71
C ALA A 74 36.94 -0.41 -15.35
N GLY A 75 37.03 -1.47 -14.53
CA GLY A 75 37.53 -1.43 -13.17
C GLY A 75 36.72 -0.46 -12.32
N LEU A 76 35.40 -0.61 -12.33
CA LEU A 76 34.48 0.29 -11.64
C LEU A 76 34.79 0.33 -10.14
N SER A 77 34.93 1.55 -9.63
CA SER A 77 35.08 1.79 -8.20
C SER A 77 33.75 1.58 -7.47
N GLU A 78 33.83 1.09 -6.25
CA GLU A 78 32.70 1.08 -5.32
C GLU A 78 32.19 2.50 -5.10
N THR A 79 30.89 2.60 -4.86
CA THR A 79 30.21 3.86 -4.60
C THR A 79 29.16 3.65 -3.52
N ALA A 80 28.52 4.72 -3.06
CA ALA A 80 27.55 4.62 -1.98
C ALA A 80 26.31 3.76 -2.33
N ASP A 81 26.08 3.46 -3.61
CA ASP A 81 25.00 2.62 -4.13
C ASP A 81 25.50 1.35 -4.86
N LEU A 82 26.81 1.04 -4.83
CA LEU A 82 27.43 -0.15 -5.44
C LEU A 82 28.52 -0.75 -4.55
N ASP A 83 28.38 -2.03 -4.22
CA ASP A 83 29.33 -2.80 -3.40
C ASP A 83 29.78 -4.06 -4.13
N TRP A 84 31.07 -4.37 -4.08
CA TRP A 84 31.66 -5.58 -4.63
C TRP A 84 31.99 -6.56 -3.51
N LYS A 85 31.59 -7.82 -3.67
CA LYS A 85 31.96 -8.88 -2.71
C LYS A 85 32.41 -10.13 -3.44
N SER A 86 33.44 -10.79 -2.93
CA SER A 86 33.99 -11.99 -3.58
C SER A 86 33.15 -13.25 -3.36
N GLU A 87 32.59 -13.41 -2.17
CA GLU A 87 31.93 -14.64 -1.73
C GLU A 87 30.51 -14.39 -1.23
N LEU A 88 29.59 -15.30 -1.58
CA LEU A 88 28.26 -15.30 -1.00
C LEU A 88 28.33 -15.54 0.51
N PRO A 89 27.50 -14.86 1.31
CA PRO A 89 27.55 -15.02 2.74
C PRO A 89 26.99 -16.40 3.13
N PRO A 90 27.62 -17.10 4.09
CA PRO A 90 27.19 -18.44 4.47
C PRO A 90 25.79 -18.41 5.08
N THR A 91 25.01 -19.46 4.84
CA THR A 91 23.65 -19.59 5.41
C THR A 91 23.67 -19.69 6.94
N SER A 92 24.74 -20.23 7.52
CA SER A 92 24.92 -20.31 8.97
C SER A 92 25.30 -18.95 9.55
N GLY A 93 24.48 -18.44 10.48
CA GLY A 93 24.79 -17.21 11.20
C GLY A 93 24.67 -15.92 10.39
N LEU A 94 23.98 -15.94 9.24
CA LEU A 94 23.81 -14.78 8.35
C LEU A 94 23.25 -13.53 9.06
N THR A 95 22.43 -13.70 10.10
CA THR A 95 21.87 -12.59 10.88
C THR A 95 22.90 -11.87 11.76
N LYS A 96 24.04 -12.50 12.03
CA LYS A 96 25.15 -11.95 12.84
C LYS A 96 26.35 -11.55 12.00
N SER A 97 26.36 -11.85 10.70
CA SER A 97 27.41 -11.43 9.78
C SER A 97 27.27 -9.94 9.41
N ASP A 98 28.12 -9.47 8.49
CA ASP A 98 28.03 -8.10 7.97
C ASP A 98 26.90 -7.93 6.94
N PHE A 99 26.27 -9.02 6.48
CA PHE A 99 25.19 -8.95 5.49
C PHE A 99 24.04 -8.01 5.91
N PRO A 100 23.45 -8.11 7.13
CA PRO A 100 22.42 -7.17 7.54
C PRO A 100 22.92 -5.71 7.61
N LYS A 101 24.20 -5.50 7.95
CA LYS A 101 24.85 -4.18 8.00
C LYS A 101 24.87 -3.53 6.64
N ASP A 102 25.29 -4.27 5.62
CA ASP A 102 25.41 -3.75 4.26
C ASP A 102 24.03 -3.48 3.64
N ILE A 103 23.06 -4.38 3.85
CA ILE A 103 21.69 -4.19 3.36
C ILE A 103 21.01 -2.99 4.05
N ALA A 104 21.17 -2.84 5.36
CA ALA A 104 20.62 -1.71 6.09
C ALA A 104 21.29 -0.39 5.66
N ALA A 105 22.60 -0.39 5.39
CA ALA A 105 23.32 0.78 4.90
C ALA A 105 22.82 1.21 3.51
N MET A 106 22.61 0.24 2.60
CA MET A 106 22.02 0.51 1.28
C MET A 106 20.60 1.06 1.40
N ALA A 107 19.75 0.44 2.22
CA ALA A 107 18.37 0.91 2.43
C ALA A 107 18.33 2.35 3.00
N ASN A 108 19.26 2.68 3.91
CA ASN A 108 19.38 4.02 4.50
C ASN A 108 19.91 5.08 3.52
N ASN A 109 20.64 4.68 2.47
CA ASN A 109 21.23 5.58 1.49
C ASN A 109 20.37 5.78 0.22
N GLY A 110 19.15 5.26 0.21
CA GLY A 110 18.26 5.37 -0.96
C GLY A 110 18.29 4.14 -1.88
N GLY A 111 18.80 3.02 -1.40
CA GLY A 111 18.92 1.77 -2.14
C GLY A 111 20.31 1.58 -2.74
N GLY A 112 20.48 0.51 -3.50
CA GLY A 112 21.75 0.19 -4.13
C GLY A 112 21.79 -1.24 -4.63
N ILE A 113 22.97 -1.67 -5.05
CA ILE A 113 23.23 -3.02 -5.52
C ILE A 113 24.51 -3.56 -4.87
N ILE A 114 24.45 -4.80 -4.38
CA ILE A 114 25.61 -5.55 -3.90
C ILE A 114 25.81 -6.71 -4.86
N VAL A 115 26.99 -6.82 -5.45
CA VAL A 115 27.30 -7.88 -6.42
C VAL A 115 28.32 -8.84 -5.80
N TYR A 116 27.89 -10.08 -5.61
CA TYR A 116 28.69 -11.18 -5.11
C TYR A 116 29.32 -11.97 -6.27
N GLY A 117 30.58 -12.35 -6.12
CA GLY A 117 31.35 -13.04 -7.16
C GLY A 117 32.30 -12.13 -7.93
N ILE A 118 32.65 -10.97 -7.35
CA ILE A 118 33.60 -10.04 -7.94
C ILE A 118 34.74 -9.83 -6.95
N LYS A 119 35.97 -10.09 -7.40
CA LYS A 119 37.19 -9.73 -6.68
C LYS A 119 37.38 -8.23 -6.79
N GLU A 120 37.73 -7.63 -5.66
CA GLU A 120 38.08 -6.23 -5.60
C GLU A 120 39.53 -6.04 -5.16
N ASP A 121 40.15 -4.99 -5.70
CA ASP A 121 41.41 -4.44 -5.19
C ASP A 121 41.25 -2.92 -5.09
N GLN A 122 41.57 -2.35 -3.93
CA GLN A 122 41.40 -0.92 -3.65
C GLN A 122 40.00 -0.39 -4.00
N SER A 123 38.95 -1.11 -3.61
CA SER A 123 37.54 -0.81 -3.92
C SER A 123 37.25 -0.69 -5.42
N ARG A 124 37.94 -1.47 -6.25
CA ARG A 124 37.69 -1.55 -7.70
C ARG A 124 37.51 -3.00 -8.12
N ALA A 125 36.53 -3.26 -8.99
CA ALA A 125 36.34 -4.57 -9.59
C ALA A 125 37.58 -4.98 -10.41
N THR A 126 38.18 -6.14 -10.13
CA THR A 126 39.38 -6.63 -10.81
C THR A 126 39.19 -7.95 -11.54
N GLY A 127 38.23 -8.77 -11.13
CA GLY A 127 37.97 -10.05 -11.75
C GLY A 127 36.75 -10.75 -11.20
N ARG A 128 36.26 -11.75 -11.91
CA ARG A 128 35.17 -12.59 -11.43
C ARG A 128 35.67 -13.72 -10.53
N CYS A 129 34.81 -14.14 -9.62
CA CYS A 129 34.96 -15.31 -8.78
C CYS A 129 33.62 -16.05 -8.78
N ASP A 130 33.65 -17.33 -9.12
CA ASP A 130 32.44 -18.14 -9.08
C ASP A 130 31.96 -18.27 -7.62
N VAL A 131 30.71 -17.86 -7.36
CA VAL A 131 30.09 -18.01 -6.03
C VAL A 131 29.43 -19.38 -5.83
N GLY A 132 29.43 -20.20 -6.87
CA GLY A 132 28.76 -21.49 -6.89
C GLY A 132 27.24 -21.36 -6.99
N GLU A 133 26.56 -22.50 -6.92
CA GLU A 133 25.12 -22.59 -7.15
C GLU A 133 24.31 -21.89 -6.04
N LEU A 134 23.55 -20.87 -6.43
CA LEU A 134 22.56 -20.22 -5.58
C LEU A 134 21.36 -21.15 -5.36
N THR A 135 21.37 -21.91 -4.25
CA THR A 135 20.24 -22.78 -3.92
C THR A 135 19.03 -22.00 -3.38
N GLU A 136 17.82 -22.57 -3.52
CA GLU A 136 16.59 -21.97 -2.97
C GLU A 136 16.70 -21.67 -1.46
N ASN A 137 17.43 -22.51 -0.73
CA ASN A 137 17.69 -22.30 0.69
C ASN A 137 18.56 -21.06 0.97
N HIS A 138 19.55 -20.78 0.13
CA HIS A 138 20.36 -19.55 0.23
C HIS A 138 19.47 -18.33 0.04
N GLU A 139 18.69 -18.29 -1.03
CA GLU A 139 17.80 -17.14 -1.29
C GLU A 139 16.80 -16.92 -0.16
N ARG A 140 16.18 -17.99 0.33
CA ARG A 140 15.23 -17.91 1.46
C ARG A 140 15.92 -17.38 2.71
N THR A 141 17.15 -17.82 2.98
CA THR A 141 17.92 -17.38 4.16
C THR A 141 18.31 -15.91 4.05
N ILE A 142 18.76 -15.46 2.88
CA ILE A 142 19.08 -14.06 2.57
C ILE A 142 17.85 -13.17 2.78
N ARG A 143 16.71 -13.52 2.18
CA ARG A 143 15.45 -12.78 2.35
C ARG A 143 15.01 -12.78 3.82
N SER A 144 15.12 -13.90 4.51
CA SER A 144 14.75 -14.01 5.93
C SER A 144 15.65 -13.15 6.83
N ALA A 145 16.95 -13.10 6.57
CA ALA A 145 17.90 -12.30 7.34
C ALA A 145 17.59 -10.80 7.23
N ALA A 146 17.30 -10.30 6.03
CA ALA A 146 16.94 -8.90 5.82
C ALA A 146 15.64 -8.48 6.54
N VAL A 147 14.70 -9.42 6.71
CA VAL A 147 13.45 -9.17 7.43
C VAL A 147 13.62 -9.24 8.94
N THR A 148 14.46 -10.15 9.44
CA THR A 148 14.55 -10.47 10.88
C THR A 148 15.65 -9.72 11.61
N ALA A 149 16.79 -9.45 10.96
CA ALA A 149 17.95 -8.81 11.59
C ALA A 149 17.94 -7.27 11.50
N ILE A 150 17.11 -6.70 10.61
CA ILE A 150 17.04 -5.27 10.35
C ILE A 150 15.68 -4.74 10.83
N THR A 151 15.68 -3.58 11.51
CA THR A 151 14.47 -2.95 12.03
C THR A 151 14.45 -1.46 11.67
N PRO A 152 13.47 -0.96 10.90
CA PRO A 152 12.38 -1.70 10.28
C PRO A 152 12.86 -2.75 9.28
N SER A 153 12.10 -3.83 9.08
CA SER A 153 12.43 -4.89 8.15
C SER A 153 12.56 -4.36 6.72
N VAL A 154 13.58 -4.83 5.99
CA VAL A 154 13.74 -4.54 4.55
C VAL A 154 13.05 -5.65 3.77
N PHE A 155 12.13 -5.26 2.88
CA PHE A 155 11.35 -6.18 2.05
C PHE A 155 11.66 -5.99 0.57
N GLY A 156 11.38 -7.03 -0.22
CA GLY A 156 11.49 -6.96 -1.67
C GLY A 156 12.94 -6.81 -2.16
N LEU A 157 13.87 -7.57 -1.55
CA LEU A 157 15.19 -7.77 -2.11
C LEU A 157 15.07 -8.59 -3.39
N ASP A 158 15.56 -8.03 -4.50
CA ASP A 158 15.62 -8.73 -5.78
C ASP A 158 17.00 -9.39 -5.87
N ILE A 159 17.01 -10.73 -5.89
CA ILE A 159 18.22 -11.55 -5.96
C ILE A 159 18.28 -12.08 -7.39
N VAL A 160 19.30 -11.67 -8.14
CA VAL A 160 19.46 -11.97 -9.56
C VAL A 160 20.75 -12.78 -9.73
N PRO A 161 20.66 -14.10 -9.98
CA PRO A 161 21.80 -14.88 -10.43
C PRO A 161 22.14 -14.51 -11.88
N ILE A 162 23.43 -14.32 -12.16
CA ILE A 162 23.97 -13.89 -13.44
C ILE A 162 25.12 -14.84 -13.82
N GLY A 163 25.18 -15.25 -15.08
CA GLY A 163 26.22 -16.15 -15.60
C GLY A 163 25.89 -17.65 -15.51
N GLU A 164 26.79 -18.47 -16.03
CA GLU A 164 26.69 -19.94 -16.07
C GLU A 164 27.35 -20.61 -14.86
N ALA A 165 27.17 -21.93 -14.70
CA ALA A 165 27.56 -22.76 -13.55
C ALA A 165 29.09 -22.92 -13.29
N SER A 166 29.92 -21.99 -13.75
CA SER A 166 31.36 -21.89 -13.46
C SER A 166 31.89 -20.45 -13.37
N ASN A 167 30.99 -19.46 -13.51
CA ASN A 167 31.28 -18.04 -13.45
C ASN A 167 30.06 -17.30 -12.87
N GLN A 168 29.38 -17.95 -11.93
CA GLN A 168 28.12 -17.45 -11.39
C GLN A 168 28.41 -16.27 -10.48
N VAL A 169 27.65 -15.20 -10.70
CA VAL A 169 27.64 -13.97 -9.94
C VAL A 169 26.22 -13.78 -9.41
N VAL A 170 26.06 -13.21 -8.22
CA VAL A 170 24.75 -12.94 -7.66
C VAL A 170 24.64 -11.46 -7.32
N ALA A 171 23.73 -10.77 -8.00
CA ALA A 171 23.39 -9.39 -7.69
C ALA A 171 22.21 -9.35 -6.71
N ILE A 172 22.39 -8.65 -5.59
CA ILE A 172 21.32 -8.33 -4.65
C ILE A 172 20.99 -6.85 -4.78
N ILE A 173 19.78 -6.56 -5.24
CA ILE A 173 19.28 -5.21 -5.44
C ILE A 173 18.44 -4.82 -4.21
N VAL A 174 18.84 -3.72 -3.57
CA VAL A 174 18.14 -3.13 -2.44
C VAL A 174 17.38 -1.90 -2.93
N GLY A 175 16.06 -1.94 -2.85
CA GLY A 175 15.24 -0.79 -3.23
C GLY A 175 15.38 0.41 -2.27
N PRO A 176 15.03 1.62 -2.73
CA PRO A 176 14.94 2.79 -1.85
C PRO A 176 13.92 2.54 -0.74
N SER A 177 14.29 2.90 0.49
CA SER A 177 13.40 2.81 1.64
C SER A 177 12.98 4.18 2.16
N VAL A 178 11.68 4.30 2.44
CA VAL A 178 11.06 5.45 3.10
C VAL A 178 10.83 5.22 4.59
N ASP A 179 11.26 4.05 5.09
CA ASP A 179 11.17 3.69 6.49
C ASP A 179 12.51 3.84 7.24
N SER A 180 13.53 4.42 6.58
CA SER A 180 14.79 4.86 7.19
C SER A 180 14.55 5.70 8.45
N PRO A 181 15.37 5.59 9.51
CA PRO A 181 16.56 4.77 9.58
C PRO A 181 16.24 3.29 9.85
N HIS A 182 16.94 2.41 9.14
CA HIS A 182 17.06 0.98 9.37
C HIS A 182 18.17 0.71 10.37
N LEU A 183 17.83 0.04 11.45
CA LEU A 183 18.67 -0.25 12.60
C LEU A 183 19.03 -1.73 12.64
N ILE A 184 20.18 -2.01 13.25
CA ILE A 184 20.63 -3.35 13.60
C ILE A 184 20.79 -3.40 15.11
N TYR A 185 20.16 -4.40 15.72
CA TYR A 185 20.25 -4.65 17.15
C TYR A 185 21.34 -5.68 17.41
N ARG A 186 22.18 -5.39 18.41
CA ARG A 186 23.16 -6.31 18.99
C ARG A 186 22.97 -6.25 20.51
N ASP A 187 22.24 -7.22 21.03
CA ASP A 187 21.81 -7.27 22.43
C ASP A 187 21.08 -5.98 22.84
N GLU A 188 21.60 -5.24 23.84
CA GLU A 188 21.02 -3.98 24.34
C GLU A 188 21.40 -2.75 23.50
N TYR A 189 22.28 -2.92 22.51
CA TYR A 189 22.74 -1.83 21.66
C TYR A 189 22.07 -1.89 20.30
N PHE A 190 21.86 -0.71 19.71
CA PHE A 190 21.45 -0.60 18.32
C PHE A 190 22.30 0.44 17.62
N GLY A 191 22.48 0.24 16.32
CA GLY A 191 23.13 1.20 15.45
C GLY A 191 22.41 1.28 14.11
N ALA A 192 22.39 2.47 13.52
CA ALA A 192 21.96 2.65 12.14
C ALA A 192 23.21 2.76 11.27
N PRO A 193 23.49 1.82 10.35
CA PRO A 193 24.60 1.97 9.41
C PRO A 193 24.20 2.93 8.28
N ILE A 194 25.14 3.74 7.81
CA ILE A 194 24.99 4.65 6.67
C ILE A 194 26.22 4.52 5.77
N ARG A 195 26.00 4.66 4.45
CA ARG A 195 27.09 4.78 3.49
C ARG A 195 27.72 6.16 3.59
N ASN A 196 29.05 6.21 3.60
CA ASN A 196 29.84 7.41 3.42
C ASN A 196 30.82 7.13 2.29
N ASP A 197 30.39 7.46 1.07
CA ASP A 197 31.02 6.99 -0.17
C ASP A 197 31.04 5.46 -0.22
N ALA A 198 32.20 4.82 -0.41
CA ALA A 198 32.31 3.36 -0.41
C ALA A 198 32.15 2.75 1.00
N ASP A 199 32.50 3.49 2.06
CA ASP A 199 32.56 2.96 3.41
C ASP A 199 31.20 2.90 4.11
N THR A 200 31.06 1.96 5.05
CA THR A 200 29.87 1.87 5.91
C THR A 200 30.20 2.26 7.36
N VAL A 201 29.60 3.36 7.82
CA VAL A 201 29.81 3.95 9.14
C VAL A 201 28.53 3.89 9.96
N TRP A 202 28.63 3.86 11.30
CA TRP A 202 27.48 4.00 12.18
C TRP A 202 27.06 5.47 12.31
N MET A 203 25.77 5.76 12.11
CA MET A 203 25.24 7.11 12.27
C MET A 203 25.46 7.63 13.68
N ASN A 204 25.80 8.92 13.78
CA ASN A 204 25.76 9.64 15.05
C ASN A 204 24.33 10.07 15.42
N GLU A 205 24.16 10.60 16.62
CA GLU A 205 22.85 11.02 17.15
C GLU A 205 22.15 12.04 16.24
N ARG A 206 22.86 13.07 15.75
CA ARG A 206 22.29 14.09 14.85
C ARG A 206 21.83 13.52 13.51
N GLN A 207 22.61 12.61 12.92
CA GLN A 207 22.23 11.93 11.68
C GLN A 207 20.98 11.07 11.90
N LEU A 208 20.92 10.38 13.04
CA LEU A 208 19.76 9.57 13.40
C LEU A 208 18.50 10.43 13.60
N GLU A 209 18.62 11.58 14.28
CA GLU A 209 17.54 12.57 14.43
C GLU A 209 16.98 13.02 13.07
N LEU A 210 17.88 13.39 12.14
CA LEU A 210 17.50 13.84 10.80
C LEU A 210 16.75 12.75 10.02
N MET A 211 17.20 11.49 10.12
CA MET A 211 16.55 10.36 9.44
C MET A 211 15.15 10.09 10.02
N TYR A 212 15.00 10.11 11.35
CA TYR A 212 13.68 9.95 11.97
C TYR A 212 12.72 11.07 11.60
N ARG A 213 13.22 12.32 11.55
CA ARG A 213 12.42 13.45 11.10
C ARG A 213 11.92 13.26 9.67
N ALA A 214 12.82 12.90 8.75
CA ALA A 214 12.47 12.61 7.37
C ALA A 214 11.40 11.51 7.26
N ARG A 215 11.52 10.44 8.04
CA ARG A 215 10.52 9.36 8.11
C ARG A 215 9.13 9.83 8.49
N PHE A 216 9.03 10.68 9.52
CA PHE A 216 7.74 11.16 10.00
C PHE A 216 7.13 12.18 9.04
N ASP A 217 7.94 13.04 8.46
CA ASP A 217 7.49 13.99 7.45
C ASP A 217 6.98 13.26 6.21
N GLU A 218 7.69 12.23 5.71
CA GLU A 218 7.22 11.42 4.57
C GLU A 218 5.89 10.70 4.86
N ARG A 219 5.74 10.12 6.06
CA ARG A 219 4.46 9.50 6.48
C ARG A 219 3.32 10.51 6.52
N ARG A 220 3.59 11.73 6.99
CA ARG A 220 2.60 12.80 7.03
C ARG A 220 2.23 13.24 5.61
N HIS A 221 3.21 13.49 4.76
CA HIS A 221 2.98 13.87 3.36
C HIS A 221 2.16 12.83 2.60
N ALA A 222 2.44 11.54 2.79
CA ALA A 222 1.66 10.46 2.18
C ALA A 222 0.20 10.44 2.68
N HIS A 223 -0.03 10.74 3.95
CA HIS A 223 -1.38 10.82 4.52
C HIS A 223 -2.14 12.04 4.00
N ASP A 224 -1.50 13.21 4.00
CA ASP A 224 -2.09 14.46 3.50
C ASP A 224 -2.44 14.35 2.01
N ALA A 225 -1.57 13.69 1.21
CA ALA A 225 -1.84 13.42 -0.19
C ALA A 225 -3.07 12.51 -0.39
N LEU A 226 -3.25 11.48 0.44
CA LEU A 226 -4.43 10.62 0.39
C LEU A 226 -5.70 11.36 0.79
N ASP A 227 -5.64 12.18 1.83
CA ASP A 227 -6.79 12.98 2.27
C ASP A 227 -7.23 13.96 1.20
N HIS A 228 -6.27 14.65 0.57
CA HIS A 228 -6.56 15.56 -0.54
C HIS A 228 -7.19 14.84 -1.75
N LEU A 229 -6.63 13.70 -2.16
CA LEU A 229 -7.20 12.88 -3.24
C LEU A 229 -8.61 12.39 -2.89
N TYR A 230 -8.83 12.00 -1.64
CA TYR A 230 -10.13 11.54 -1.16
C TYR A 230 -11.17 12.66 -1.21
N GLU A 231 -10.85 13.84 -0.66
CA GLU A 231 -11.74 15.00 -0.66
C GLU A 231 -12.09 15.45 -2.08
N GLU A 232 -11.12 15.42 -3.00
CA GLU A 232 -11.35 15.71 -4.41
C GLU A 232 -12.38 14.74 -5.02
N GLN A 233 -12.31 13.43 -4.70
CA GLN A 233 -13.24 12.43 -5.23
C GLN A 233 -14.65 12.48 -4.61
N VAL A 234 -14.75 12.93 -3.35
CA VAL A 234 -16.04 13.14 -2.67
C VAL A 234 -16.76 14.36 -3.21
N SER A 235 -16.00 15.40 -3.58
CA SER A 235 -16.53 16.64 -4.15
C SER A 235 -17.43 16.35 -5.36
N GLY A 236 -18.64 16.92 -5.35
CA GLY A 236 -19.60 16.78 -6.44
C GLY A 236 -20.34 15.44 -6.54
N ARG A 237 -20.21 14.54 -5.55
CA ARG A 237 -20.97 13.27 -5.51
C ARG A 237 -22.29 13.43 -4.75
N ASP A 238 -23.39 12.95 -5.34
CA ASP A 238 -24.70 12.88 -4.65
C ASP A 238 -24.71 11.71 -3.66
N THR A 239 -24.28 11.98 -2.42
CA THR A 239 -24.32 11.03 -1.31
C THR A 239 -25.69 10.94 -0.63
N GLY A 240 -26.64 11.81 -0.99
CA GLY A 240 -27.99 11.80 -0.44
C GLY A 240 -28.82 10.64 -0.97
N ASN A 241 -28.77 10.42 -2.29
CA ASN A 241 -29.61 9.43 -2.97
C ASN A 241 -28.89 8.15 -3.38
N ARG A 242 -27.55 8.14 -3.37
CA ARG A 242 -26.72 7.02 -3.84
C ARG A 242 -25.69 6.62 -2.81
N ALA A 243 -25.31 5.34 -2.84
CA ALA A 243 -24.14 4.88 -2.11
C ALA A 243 -22.91 5.05 -3.02
N TRP A 244 -21.80 5.49 -2.45
CA TRP A 244 -20.53 5.65 -3.18
C TRP A 244 -19.44 4.85 -2.48
N ILE A 245 -18.64 4.17 -3.30
CA ILE A 245 -17.35 3.63 -2.92
C ILE A 245 -16.30 4.57 -3.49
N ILE A 246 -15.48 5.13 -2.61
CA ILE A 246 -14.33 5.94 -2.98
C ILE A 246 -13.09 5.22 -2.46
N ALA A 247 -12.18 4.95 -3.38
CA ALA A 247 -10.90 4.34 -3.09
C ALA A 247 -9.81 5.23 -3.68
N VAL A 248 -8.85 5.60 -2.84
CA VAL A 248 -7.66 6.34 -3.25
C VAL A 248 -6.43 5.59 -2.76
N ALA A 249 -5.38 5.59 -3.58
CA ALA A 249 -4.11 5.02 -3.23
C ALA A 249 -2.97 5.94 -3.68
N HIS A 250 -1.96 6.04 -2.83
CA HIS A 250 -0.76 6.81 -3.08
C HIS A 250 0.46 5.89 -2.83
N PRO A 251 1.41 5.80 -3.78
CA PRO A 251 2.63 5.03 -3.56
C PRO A 251 3.47 5.73 -2.49
N ARG A 252 3.89 4.99 -1.46
CA ARG A 252 4.77 5.55 -0.41
C ARG A 252 6.21 5.72 -0.88
N VAL A 253 6.61 4.97 -1.89
CA VAL A 253 7.94 5.09 -2.51
C VAL A 253 7.69 5.66 -3.90
N PRO A 254 8.11 6.91 -4.17
CA PRO A 254 8.05 7.46 -5.52
C PRO A 254 8.79 6.53 -6.48
N ALA A 255 8.22 6.27 -7.66
CA ALA A 255 8.94 5.52 -8.68
C ALA A 255 10.25 6.24 -9.01
N LEU A 256 11.37 5.52 -8.96
CA LEU A 256 12.72 6.04 -9.28
C LEU A 256 12.75 6.71 -10.65
N THR A 257 11.98 6.18 -11.59
CA THR A 257 11.71 6.79 -12.89
C THR A 257 10.39 7.55 -12.83
N GLN A 258 10.46 8.87 -12.65
CA GLN A 258 9.30 9.77 -12.78
C GLN A 258 8.94 10.03 -14.24
N THR A 259 8.96 9.01 -15.10
CA THR A 259 8.52 9.16 -16.47
C THR A 259 7.00 9.31 -16.46
N ARG A 260 6.51 10.42 -16.99
CA ARG A 260 5.07 10.64 -17.17
C ARG A 260 4.51 9.44 -17.95
N PRO A 261 3.52 8.71 -17.42
CA PRO A 261 2.92 7.60 -18.14
C PRO A 261 2.36 8.07 -19.48
N THR A 262 2.74 7.37 -20.55
CA THR A 262 2.12 7.58 -21.86
C THR A 262 0.67 7.10 -21.84
N LEU A 263 -0.11 7.44 -22.87
CA LEU A 263 -1.47 6.92 -23.01
C LEU A 263 -1.49 5.38 -23.06
N ALA A 264 -0.53 4.78 -23.79
CA ALA A 264 -0.39 3.33 -23.90
C ALA A 264 -0.04 2.69 -22.55
N ASP A 265 0.87 3.30 -21.78
CA ASP A 265 1.20 2.81 -20.43
C ASP A 265 -0.04 2.83 -19.52
N ALA A 266 -0.78 3.94 -19.54
CA ALA A 266 -1.99 4.09 -18.73
C ALA A 266 -3.10 3.09 -19.14
N GLN A 267 -3.29 2.84 -20.43
CA GLN A 267 -4.21 1.81 -20.93
C GLN A 267 -3.77 0.41 -20.45
N GLY A 268 -2.48 0.08 -20.59
CA GLY A 268 -1.92 -1.18 -20.10
C GLY A 268 -2.09 -1.38 -18.59
N MET A 269 -1.95 -0.31 -17.79
CA MET A 269 -2.21 -0.34 -16.35
C MET A 269 -3.68 -0.65 -16.03
N PHE A 270 -4.63 -0.06 -16.76
CA PHE A 270 -6.06 -0.35 -16.57
C PHE A 270 -6.43 -1.78 -17.02
N ASP A 271 -5.82 -2.29 -18.08
CA ASP A 271 -6.03 -3.66 -18.55
C ASP A 271 -5.47 -4.67 -17.53
N ALA A 272 -4.28 -4.41 -16.98
CA ALA A 272 -3.73 -5.20 -15.88
C ALA A 272 -4.65 -5.18 -14.64
N ALA A 273 -5.16 -3.99 -14.25
CA ALA A 273 -6.09 -3.86 -13.13
C ALA A 273 -7.40 -4.64 -13.35
N ASN A 274 -7.94 -4.61 -14.57
CA ASN A 274 -9.12 -5.41 -14.93
C ASN A 274 -8.87 -6.91 -14.78
N SER A 275 -7.69 -7.40 -15.20
CA SER A 275 -7.34 -8.82 -15.06
C SER A 275 -7.25 -9.29 -13.60
N HIS A 276 -6.91 -8.38 -12.68
CA HIS A 276 -6.81 -8.65 -11.24
C HIS A 276 -8.09 -8.37 -10.46
N THR A 277 -9.13 -7.82 -11.09
CA THR A 277 -10.35 -7.47 -10.37
C THR A 277 -11.19 -8.70 -10.06
N TYR A 278 -11.32 -9.03 -8.77
CA TYR A 278 -12.24 -10.07 -8.33
C TYR A 278 -13.70 -9.61 -8.46
N THR A 279 -14.51 -10.37 -9.21
CA THR A 279 -15.93 -10.05 -9.41
C THR A 279 -16.83 -11.11 -8.78
N THR A 280 -17.40 -10.84 -7.60
CA THR A 280 -18.29 -11.80 -6.90
C THR A 280 -19.65 -11.96 -7.60
N THR A 281 -20.05 -11.00 -8.44
CA THR A 281 -21.37 -10.97 -9.12
C THR A 281 -21.26 -10.60 -10.61
N GLY A 282 -20.08 -10.77 -11.20
CA GLY A 282 -19.78 -10.30 -12.56
C GLY A 282 -19.79 -8.77 -12.70
N ARG A 283 -19.74 -8.03 -11.58
CA ARG A 283 -19.68 -6.57 -11.55
C ARG A 283 -18.33 -6.13 -11.02
N SER A 284 -17.66 -5.30 -11.82
CA SER A 284 -16.44 -4.59 -11.45
C SER A 284 -16.73 -3.09 -11.52
N PRO A 285 -16.27 -2.27 -10.55
CA PRO A 285 -16.25 -0.82 -10.68
C PRO A 285 -15.57 -0.35 -11.97
N LEU A 286 -14.52 -1.06 -12.41
CA LEU A 286 -13.82 -0.78 -13.66
C LEU A 286 -14.63 -1.17 -14.90
N GLY A 287 -15.64 -2.04 -14.76
CA GLY A 287 -16.55 -2.39 -15.86
C GLY A 287 -17.53 -1.28 -16.23
N SER A 288 -17.58 -0.18 -15.46
CA SER A 288 -18.44 0.98 -15.72
C SER A 288 -17.66 2.24 -16.14
N VAL A 289 -16.38 2.09 -16.49
CA VAL A 289 -15.54 3.18 -17.04
C VAL A 289 -15.00 2.80 -18.43
N TYR A 290 -14.70 3.81 -19.25
CA TYR A 290 -14.05 3.60 -20.55
C TYR A 290 -12.52 3.55 -20.39
N CYS A 291 -11.98 2.37 -20.02
CA CYS A 291 -10.54 2.17 -19.85
C CYS A 291 -9.71 2.38 -21.13
N GLN A 292 -10.31 2.21 -22.30
CA GLN A 292 -9.63 2.33 -23.59
C GLN A 292 -9.66 3.75 -24.18
N ASN A 293 -10.53 4.64 -23.67
CA ASN A 293 -10.65 6.03 -24.13
C ASN A 293 -10.34 7.00 -22.98
N LEU A 294 -9.08 6.97 -22.52
CA LEU A 294 -8.61 7.81 -21.43
C LEU A 294 -8.53 9.27 -21.88
N ARG A 295 -8.96 10.17 -21.01
CA ARG A 295 -8.87 11.62 -21.24
C ARG A 295 -7.70 12.21 -20.47
N PRO A 296 -6.95 13.14 -21.07
CA PRO A 296 -5.92 13.87 -20.34
C PRO A 296 -6.58 14.79 -19.30
N GLY A 297 -6.07 14.77 -18.08
CA GLY A 297 -6.40 15.70 -17.00
C GLY A 297 -5.15 16.39 -16.46
N LEU A 298 -5.33 17.31 -15.51
CA LEU A 298 -4.19 17.96 -14.86
C LEU A 298 -3.35 16.93 -14.11
N ARG A 299 -2.14 16.64 -14.63
CA ARG A 299 -1.19 15.66 -14.09
C ARG A 299 -1.76 14.24 -13.90
N ARG A 300 -2.73 13.84 -14.72
CA ARG A 300 -3.37 12.51 -14.66
C ARG A 300 -3.99 12.08 -15.98
N TRP A 301 -4.21 10.78 -16.11
CA TRP A 301 -5.12 10.18 -17.08
C TRP A 301 -6.42 9.81 -16.39
N ILE A 302 -7.55 10.13 -17.02
CA ILE A 302 -8.90 9.92 -16.48
C ILE A 302 -9.60 8.88 -17.34
N ALA A 303 -10.06 7.79 -16.75
CA ALA A 303 -11.03 6.89 -17.34
C ALA A 303 -12.44 7.44 -17.05
N PRO A 304 -13.14 8.00 -18.06
CA PRO A 304 -14.44 8.60 -17.85
C PRO A 304 -15.51 7.54 -17.59
N ASN A 305 -16.62 7.98 -17.01
CA ASN A 305 -17.81 7.16 -16.83
C ASN A 305 -18.28 6.57 -18.16
N GLY A 306 -18.64 5.29 -18.12
CA GLY A 306 -19.30 4.58 -19.22
C GLY A 306 -20.79 4.36 -18.99
N ALA A 307 -21.31 4.72 -17.82
CA ALA A 307 -22.72 4.60 -17.47
C ALA A 307 -23.49 5.91 -17.76
N ASP A 308 -23.52 6.32 -19.02
CA ASP A 308 -24.08 7.62 -19.43
C ASP A 308 -25.59 7.58 -19.74
N ASN A 309 -26.20 6.39 -19.71
CA ASN A 309 -27.63 6.20 -19.98
C ASN A 309 -28.44 6.12 -18.67
N ASP A 310 -29.66 6.66 -18.66
CA ASP A 310 -30.56 6.71 -17.49
C ASP A 310 -30.75 5.35 -16.74
N PRO A 311 -30.90 4.19 -17.41
CA PRO A 311 -31.01 2.90 -16.72
C PRO A 311 -29.69 2.41 -16.09
N THR A 312 -28.54 2.92 -16.52
CA THR A 312 -27.21 2.54 -16.01
C THR A 312 -26.57 3.61 -15.13
N ARG A 313 -27.10 4.83 -15.10
CA ARG A 313 -26.57 6.01 -14.36
C ARG A 313 -26.30 5.77 -12.87
N TRP A 314 -26.93 4.77 -12.27
CA TRP A 314 -26.68 4.37 -10.89
C TRP A 314 -25.36 3.61 -10.69
N ARG A 315 -24.73 3.11 -11.76
CA ARG A 315 -23.39 2.46 -11.80
C ARG A 315 -22.29 3.42 -12.24
N GLU A 316 -22.54 4.70 -12.10
CA GLU A 316 -21.61 5.74 -12.53
C GLU A 316 -20.26 5.57 -11.83
N ALA A 317 -19.18 5.57 -12.62
CA ALA A 317 -17.84 5.35 -12.10
C ALA A 317 -16.81 6.26 -12.79
N TRP A 318 -15.75 6.60 -12.07
CA TRP A 318 -14.57 7.26 -12.62
C TRP A 318 -13.34 6.66 -12.00
N ALA A 319 -12.30 6.49 -12.81
CA ALA A 319 -11.00 6.11 -12.32
C ALA A 319 -9.94 7.05 -12.89
N SER A 320 -8.84 7.24 -12.19
CA SER A 320 -7.72 8.05 -12.67
C SER A 320 -6.39 7.50 -12.22
N ILE A 321 -5.38 7.67 -13.07
CA ILE A 321 -3.98 7.37 -12.79
C ILE A 321 -3.21 8.70 -12.84
N HIS A 322 -2.67 9.12 -11.71
CA HIS A 322 -1.88 10.34 -11.59
C HIS A 322 -0.43 10.08 -12.00
N HIS A 323 0.25 11.12 -12.50
CA HIS A 323 1.64 11.00 -12.94
C HIS A 323 2.61 10.63 -11.80
N ASN A 324 2.25 10.93 -10.56
CA ASN A 324 3.02 10.52 -9.37
C ASN A 324 2.72 9.08 -8.91
N GLY A 325 2.00 8.30 -9.72
CA GLY A 325 1.61 6.92 -9.42
C GLY A 325 0.39 6.78 -8.51
N SER A 326 -0.23 7.88 -8.05
CA SER A 326 -1.47 7.79 -7.28
C SER A 326 -2.62 7.33 -8.16
N VAL A 327 -3.55 6.58 -7.58
CA VAL A 327 -4.76 6.13 -8.28
C VAL A 327 -6.01 6.50 -7.49
N THR A 328 -7.06 6.85 -8.21
CA THR A 328 -8.36 7.17 -7.63
C THR A 328 -9.45 6.38 -8.34
N LEU A 329 -10.43 5.90 -7.58
CA LEU A 329 -11.63 5.25 -8.08
C LEU A 329 -12.83 5.77 -7.29
N ALA A 330 -13.84 6.26 -7.99
CA ALA A 330 -15.14 6.58 -7.44
C ALA A 330 -16.18 5.73 -8.19
N ALA A 331 -17.00 4.98 -7.48
CA ALA A 331 -18.05 4.15 -8.08
C ALA A 331 -19.34 4.27 -7.28
N GLY A 332 -20.42 4.59 -7.97
CA GLY A 332 -21.77 4.67 -7.43
C GLY A 332 -22.47 3.32 -7.44
N ASP A 333 -23.37 3.12 -6.47
CA ASP A 333 -24.32 2.04 -6.47
C ASP A 333 -25.70 2.53 -6.01
N ARG A 334 -26.74 1.74 -6.32
CA ARG A 334 -28.11 1.99 -5.85
C ARG A 334 -28.16 1.86 -4.34
N ARG A 335 -28.74 2.89 -3.72
CA ARG A 335 -29.21 2.78 -2.35
C ARG A 335 -30.44 1.87 -2.33
N THR A 336 -30.29 0.62 -1.93
CA THR A 336 -31.45 -0.25 -1.65
C THR A 336 -32.04 0.17 -0.31
N THR A 337 -33.03 1.06 -0.32
CA THR A 337 -33.86 1.28 0.86
C THR A 337 -34.63 -0.01 1.11
N ARG A 338 -34.21 -0.80 2.10
CA ARG A 338 -35.01 -1.92 2.61
C ARG A 338 -36.28 -1.30 3.17
N ASN A 339 -37.36 -1.35 2.38
CA ASN A 339 -38.64 -0.76 2.71
C ASN A 339 -39.10 -1.36 4.06
N ARG A 340 -39.05 -0.58 5.14
CA ARG A 340 -39.80 -0.92 6.36
C ARG A 340 -41.26 -0.97 5.93
N HIS A 341 -41.89 -2.10 6.17
CA HIS A 341 -43.20 -2.46 5.65
C HIS A 341 -44.22 -1.31 5.73
N SER A 342 -44.71 -0.84 4.58
CA SER A 342 -46.03 -0.24 4.49
C SER A 342 -47.06 -1.36 4.67
N PRO A 343 -47.93 -1.35 5.70
CA PRO A 343 -48.97 -2.36 5.82
C PRO A 343 -50.06 -2.05 4.78
N CYS A 344 -49.91 -2.57 3.58
CA CYS A 344 -50.96 -2.50 2.57
C CYS A 344 -52.03 -3.56 2.88
N SER A 345 -53.25 -3.06 3.01
CA SER A 345 -54.52 -3.72 3.24
C SER A 345 -54.70 -5.05 2.50
N ARG A 346 -54.77 -6.16 3.24
CA ARG A 346 -55.45 -7.37 2.78
C ARG A 346 -56.80 -7.48 3.48
N SER A 347 -57.84 -7.14 2.74
CA SER A 347 -59.23 -7.49 3.04
C SER A 347 -59.36 -9.00 3.19
N ARG A 348 -59.42 -9.50 4.43
CA ARG A 348 -59.95 -10.84 4.72
C ARG A 348 -61.39 -10.68 5.18
N ARG A 349 -62.31 -11.09 4.30
CA ARG A 349 -63.71 -11.39 4.63
C ARG A 349 -63.71 -12.43 5.75
N PHE A 350 -64.11 -12.04 6.95
CA PHE A 350 -64.52 -12.98 7.99
C PHE A 350 -66.04 -12.87 8.16
N ARG A 351 -66.74 -13.95 7.80
CA ARG A 351 -68.13 -14.15 8.17
C ARG A 351 -68.16 -14.55 9.65
N SER A 352 -68.88 -13.81 10.48
CA SER A 352 -69.45 -14.37 11.71
C SER A 352 -70.84 -13.80 11.97
N ARG A 353 -71.73 -14.73 12.31
CA ARG A 353 -73.18 -14.57 12.50
C ARG A 353 -73.51 -13.71 13.72
N ARG A 354 -74.73 -13.16 13.65
CA ARG A 354 -75.50 -12.37 14.63
C ARG A 354 -75.51 -12.92 16.08
N ALA A 355 -75.43 -12.00 17.05
CA ALA A 355 -76.33 -11.87 18.21
C ALA A 355 -76.15 -10.46 18.84
N ARG A 356 -77.07 -9.51 18.58
CA ARG A 356 -78.06 -8.93 19.53
C ARG A 356 -77.48 -8.22 20.77
N GLY A 357 -77.74 -6.91 20.89
CA GLY A 357 -77.83 -6.22 22.20
C GLY A 357 -77.43 -4.74 22.25
N ARG A 358 -78.43 -3.85 22.18
CA ARG A 358 -78.55 -2.43 22.61
C ARG A 358 -77.64 -2.02 23.81
N ARG A 359 -77.25 -0.78 24.13
CA ARG A 359 -77.37 0.65 23.70
C ARG A 359 -76.37 1.45 24.59
N PRO A 360 -76.11 2.75 24.34
CA PRO A 360 -74.94 3.50 24.87
C PRO A 360 -75.25 4.38 26.10
N HIS A 361 -74.23 4.77 26.90
CA HIS A 361 -74.27 5.96 27.75
C HIS A 361 -72.88 6.44 28.26
N GLY A 362 -72.56 7.71 27.99
CA GLY A 362 -72.10 8.67 29.02
C GLY A 362 -70.59 8.93 29.22
N PRO A 363 -70.18 10.14 29.70
CA PRO A 363 -68.92 10.80 29.31
C PRO A 363 -67.93 11.18 30.45
N GLY A 364 -66.64 11.33 30.10
CA GLY A 364 -65.59 12.17 30.73
C GLY A 364 -65.04 11.75 32.12
N PRO A 365 -64.00 12.41 32.69
CA PRO A 365 -63.18 13.53 32.18
C PRO A 365 -61.63 13.40 32.37
N ARG A 366 -60.95 14.47 31.95
CA ARG A 366 -59.52 14.84 31.98
C ARG A 366 -58.87 14.83 33.39
N ARG A 367 -57.54 14.58 33.50
CA ARG A 367 -56.48 15.57 33.89
C ARG A 367 -55.11 14.96 34.27
N ARG A 368 -54.07 15.61 33.72
CA ARG A 368 -52.77 16.08 34.30
C ARG A 368 -51.66 15.11 34.75
N GLN A 369 -50.48 15.33 34.15
CA GLN A 369 -49.13 15.62 34.71
C GLN A 369 -48.14 15.41 33.54
N THR A 370 -47.43 16.34 32.91
CA THR A 370 -46.61 17.51 33.28
C THR A 370 -45.50 17.24 34.31
N ILE A 371 -44.27 17.50 33.82
CA ILE A 371 -43.01 17.80 34.52
C ILE A 371 -42.08 16.60 34.82
N ARG A 372 -41.06 16.41 33.96
CA ARG A 372 -39.66 16.22 34.40
C ARG A 372 -38.67 16.43 33.25
N ASN A 373 -38.15 17.65 33.13
CA ASN A 373 -36.87 17.96 32.49
C ASN A 373 -35.94 18.54 33.56
N GLU A 374 -34.64 18.44 33.32
CA GLU A 374 -33.52 19.03 34.09
C GLU A 374 -33.04 18.28 35.34
N ARG A 375 -32.08 17.38 35.12
CA ARG A 375 -30.89 17.17 35.96
C ARG A 375 -29.86 16.43 35.11
N ILE A 376 -28.57 16.71 35.34
CA ILE A 376 -27.38 16.25 34.58
C ILE A 376 -26.88 17.28 33.54
N ARG A 377 -26.65 18.51 34.02
CA ARG A 377 -25.49 19.33 33.65
C ARG A 377 -24.89 19.80 34.97
N ASN A 378 -23.79 19.17 35.40
CA ASN A 378 -22.81 19.66 36.39
C ASN A 378 -21.99 18.47 36.93
N ALA A 379 -20.98 18.05 36.17
CA ALA A 379 -19.80 17.35 36.66
C ALA A 379 -18.71 17.49 35.58
N CYS A 380 -17.46 17.71 35.98
CA CYS A 380 -16.27 17.99 35.14
C CYS A 380 -16.01 19.48 34.78
N ARG A 381 -16.26 20.39 35.73
CA ARG A 381 -15.43 21.61 35.90
C ARG A 381 -14.76 21.58 37.28
N HIS A 382 -13.70 20.79 37.41
CA HIS A 382 -12.73 20.88 38.51
C HIS A 382 -11.45 20.13 38.13
N ARG A 383 -10.55 20.80 37.38
CA ARG A 383 -9.09 20.56 37.37
C ARG A 383 -8.42 21.53 36.39
N MET A 384 -8.49 22.82 36.71
CA MET A 384 -7.68 23.88 36.11
C MET A 384 -7.58 24.95 37.19
N ASP A 385 -6.54 24.85 38.03
CA ASP A 385 -5.91 25.97 38.75
C ASP A 385 -4.94 25.43 39.80
N ARG A 386 -3.66 25.28 39.44
CA ARG A 386 -2.51 25.62 40.29
C ARG A 386 -1.33 26.02 39.39
N ARG A 387 -0.97 27.31 39.45
CA ARG A 387 0.22 27.93 38.85
C ARG A 387 1.41 27.91 39.83
N HIS A 388 2.63 27.89 39.26
CA HIS A 388 3.92 28.51 39.68
C HIS A 388 4.50 28.21 41.08
N THR A 389 5.82 28.09 41.33
CA THR A 389 7.05 28.75 40.80
C THR A 389 8.32 27.87 41.03
N PRO A 390 9.50 28.22 40.47
CA PRO A 390 10.78 27.49 40.61
C PRO A 390 11.70 28.08 41.71
N ASP A 391 12.59 27.27 42.28
CA ASP A 391 13.72 27.74 43.09
C ASP A 391 15.00 26.94 42.79
N HIS A 392 16.05 27.67 42.42
CA HIS A 392 17.46 27.27 42.49
C HIS A 392 17.98 27.60 43.90
N PRO A 393 19.04 26.91 44.37
CA PRO A 393 20.28 27.66 44.56
C PRO A 393 21.56 26.91 44.22
N ASN A 394 22.61 27.71 43.97
CA ASN A 394 24.03 27.35 43.87
C ASN A 394 24.53 26.49 45.04
N ARG A 395 25.30 25.45 44.72
CA ARG A 395 26.71 25.30 45.13
C ARG A 395 27.42 24.24 44.30
#